data_AF-A0A6B3HHI8-F1
#
_entry.id   AF-A0A6B3HHI8-F1
#
_cell.length_a   1.000
_cell.length_b   1.000
_cell.length_c   1.000
_cell.angle_alpha   90.00
_cell.angle_beta   90.00
_cell.angle_gamma   90.00
#
_symmetry.space_group_name_H-M   'P 1'
#
loop_
_entity.id
_entity.type
_entity.pdbx_description
1 polymer ?
#
loop_
_entity_poly.entity_id
_entity_poly.type
_entity_poly.pdbx_seq_one_letter_code
_entity_poly.pdbx_strand_id
1 'polypeptide(L)'
;REAVLYNSFGGKQFSDSPRAVYEELKRRGTDVEHIAMVHDQQVVLPPGVRGVEWGSKEWYEALARSRYVVTNGGIREWFVRREGQVVVQTWHGTP
;
A
#
# COMPACT_ATOMS: atom_id res chain seq x y z
N ARG A 1 -9.10 8.05 -6.48
CA ARG A 1 -8.01 9.05 -6.37
C ARG A 1 -6.75 8.49 -7.02
N GLU A 2 -5.89 9.35 -7.55
CA GLU A 2 -4.55 8.98 -8.01
C GLU A 2 -3.66 8.75 -6.78
N ALA A 3 -3.68 7.52 -6.28
CA ALA A 3 -2.97 7.12 -5.08
C ALA A 3 -2.60 5.64 -5.14
N VAL A 4 -1.52 5.31 -4.44
CA VAL A 4 -1.04 3.95 -4.22
C VAL A 4 -1.12 3.63 -2.74
N LEU A 5 -1.86 2.58 -2.39
CA LEU A 5 -1.83 1.96 -1.07
C LEU A 5 -0.82 0.81 -1.07
N TYR A 6 0.19 0.90 -0.21
CA TYR A 6 1.19 -0.14 0.00
C TYR A 6 0.85 -0.96 1.26
N ASN A 7 0.83 -2.28 1.12
CA ASN A 7 0.76 -3.22 2.24
C ASN A 7 1.96 -4.15 2.19
N SER A 8 2.91 -3.96 3.11
CA SER A 8 4.05 -4.88 3.27
C SER A 8 3.87 -5.71 4.54
N PHE A 9 3.77 -7.03 4.39
CA PHE A 9 3.67 -8.01 5.49
C PHE A 9 2.60 -7.67 6.54
N GLY A 10 1.43 -7.21 6.10
CA GLY A 10 0.35 -6.84 7.01
C GLY A 10 0.62 -5.53 7.77
N GLY A 11 1.41 -4.63 7.21
CA GLY A 11 1.70 -3.32 7.78
C GLY A 11 2.77 -3.33 8.88
N LYS A 12 3.46 -4.45 9.10
CA LYS A 12 4.54 -4.57 10.09
C LYS A 12 5.82 -3.84 9.68
N GLN A 13 5.93 -3.50 8.39
CA GLN A 13 7.11 -2.87 7.80
C GLN A 13 6.72 -2.09 6.54
N PHE A 14 7.60 -1.18 6.11
CA PHE A 14 7.56 -0.57 4.79
C PHE A 14 8.84 -0.96 4.05
N SER A 15 8.76 -2.01 3.23
CA SER A 15 9.92 -2.77 2.76
C SER A 15 9.59 -3.62 1.53
N ASP A 16 10.55 -4.46 1.10
CA ASP A 16 10.35 -5.51 0.10
C ASP A 16 9.81 -4.94 -1.24
N SER A 17 9.10 -5.75 -2.01
CA SER A 17 8.58 -5.38 -3.32
C SER A 17 7.67 -4.14 -3.27
N PRO A 18 6.76 -3.96 -2.27
CA PRO A 18 5.96 -2.73 -2.18
C PRO A 18 6.81 -1.46 -2.01
N ARG A 19 7.90 -1.53 -1.22
CA ARG A 19 8.84 -0.40 -1.09
C ARG A 19 9.62 -0.15 -2.38
N ALA A 20 10.08 -1.20 -3.06
CA ALA A 20 10.78 -1.05 -4.33
C ALA A 20 9.90 -0.36 -5.39
N VAL A 21 8.60 -0.71 -5.43
CA VAL A 21 7.62 -0.02 -6.29
C VAL A 21 7.47 1.45 -5.91
N TYR A 22 7.37 1.76 -4.61
CA TYR A 22 7.35 3.16 -4.14
C TYR A 22 8.60 3.93 -4.58
N GLU A 23 9.79 3.37 -4.36
CA GLU A 23 11.06 4.02 -4.69
C GLU A 23 11.16 4.32 -6.19
N GLU A 24 10.72 3.39 -7.03
CA GLU A 24 10.71 3.59 -8.48
C GLU A 24 9.67 4.64 -8.94
N LEU A 25 8.46 4.63 -8.36
CA LEU A 25 7.44 5.65 -8.69
C LEU A 25 7.91 7.06 -8.29
N LYS A 26 8.57 7.17 -7.13
CA LYS A 26 9.20 8.41 -6.65
C LYS A 26 10.35 8.84 -7.56
N ARG A 27 11.23 7.91 -7.95
CA ARG A 27 12.36 8.19 -8.87
C ARG A 27 11.87 8.73 -10.21
N ARG A 28 10.73 8.24 -10.70
CA ARG A 28 10.09 8.72 -11.95
C ARG A 28 9.35 10.06 -11.79
N GLY A 29 9.17 10.56 -10.57
CA GLY A 29 8.35 11.75 -10.31
C GLY A 29 6.87 11.54 -10.63
N THR A 30 6.37 10.32 -10.43
CA THR A 30 4.96 10.01 -10.70
C THR A 30 4.06 10.80 -9.76
N ASP A 31 3.11 11.55 -10.30
CA ASP A 31 2.17 12.36 -9.52
C ASP A 31 1.04 11.50 -8.92
N VAL A 32 1.34 10.83 -7.81
CA VAL A 32 0.39 10.00 -7.05
C VAL A 32 0.60 10.19 -5.54
N GLU A 33 -0.48 10.15 -4.77
CA GLU A 33 -0.39 10.08 -3.30
C GLU A 33 0.18 8.71 -2.87
N HIS A 34 1.19 8.72 -2.01
CA HIS A 34 1.80 7.50 -1.48
C HIS A 34 1.31 7.22 -0.06
N ILE A 35 0.73 6.04 0.15
CA ILE A 35 0.06 5.68 1.40
C ILE A 35 0.51 4.31 1.84
N ALA A 36 1.00 4.19 3.07
CA ALA A 36 1.41 2.91 3.64
C ALA A 36 0.42 2.47 4.71
N MET A 37 -0.06 1.23 4.62
CA MET A 37 -0.69 0.55 5.74
C MET A 37 0.35 0.28 6.81
N VAL A 38 0.05 0.65 8.05
CA VAL A 38 0.88 0.37 9.22
C VAL A 38 0.04 -0.39 10.25
N HIS A 39 0.60 -1.44 10.85
CA HIS A 39 -0.11 -2.27 11.83
C HIS A 39 -0.21 -1.57 13.18
N ASP A 40 0.90 -0.96 13.59
CA ASP A 40 1.03 -0.05 14.71
C ASP A 40 1.86 1.16 14.21
N GLN A 41 1.82 2.28 14.93
CA GLN A 41 2.52 3.51 14.52
C GLN A 41 4.06 3.42 14.67
N GLN A 42 4.64 2.21 14.67
CA GLN A 42 6.07 1.98 14.86
C GLN A 42 6.86 1.90 13.54
N VAL A 43 6.17 1.76 12.40
CA VAL A 43 6.84 1.74 11.09
C VAL A 43 7.39 3.12 10.75
N VAL A 44 8.71 3.22 10.57
CA VAL A 44 9.36 4.43 10.07
C VAL A 44 9.09 4.57 8.57
N LEU A 45 8.35 5.62 8.21
CA LEU A 45 8.00 5.91 6.83
C LEU A 45 8.92 6.98 6.22
N PRO A 46 9.25 6.87 4.92
CA PRO A 46 9.96 7.95 4.22
C PRO A 46 9.14 9.25 4.21
N PRO A 47 9.80 10.43 4.15
CA PRO A 47 9.11 11.69 3.98
C PRO A 47 8.18 11.68 2.76
N GLY A 48 6.97 12.21 2.96
CA GLY A 48 5.92 12.27 1.93
C GLY A 48 5.08 11.00 1.78
N VAL A 49 5.35 9.94 2.55
CA VAL A 49 4.47 8.76 2.62
C VAL A 49 3.51 8.91 3.80
N ARG A 50 2.21 8.85 3.54
CA ARG A 50 1.18 8.93 4.57
C ARG A 50 0.92 7.56 5.18
N GLY A 51 1.12 7.41 6.49
CA GLY A 51 0.75 6.21 7.22
C GLY A 51 -0.76 6.16 7.50
N VAL A 52 -1.38 4.99 7.34
CA VAL A 52 -2.75 4.70 7.78
C VAL A 52 -2.76 3.43 8.62
N GLU A 53 -3.36 3.50 9.80
CA GLU A 53 -3.41 2.40 10.73
C GLU A 53 -4.38 1.31 10.25
N TRP A 54 -3.94 0.07 10.30
CA TRP A 54 -4.73 -1.06 9.87
C TRP A 54 -6.06 -1.15 10.61
N GLY A 55 -7.16 -1.32 9.87
CA GLY A 55 -8.50 -1.37 10.44
C GLY A 55 -9.09 -0.01 10.83
N SER A 56 -8.34 1.08 10.69
CA SER A 56 -8.87 2.44 10.87
C SER A 56 -9.80 2.83 9.72
N LYS A 57 -10.62 3.87 9.94
CA LYS A 57 -11.49 4.45 8.90
C LYS A 57 -10.67 4.91 7.69
N GLU A 58 -9.55 5.55 7.93
CA GLU A 58 -8.63 6.07 6.91
C GLU A 58 -8.01 4.93 6.08
N TRP A 59 -7.76 3.77 6.70
CA TRP A 59 -7.31 2.58 5.99
C TRP A 59 -8.40 2.02 5.07
N TYR A 60 -9.64 1.88 5.56
CA TYR A 60 -10.77 1.45 4.71
C TYR A 60 -11.01 2.42 3.54
N GLU A 61 -11.01 3.73 3.81
CA GLU A 61 -11.11 4.74 2.77
C GLU A 61 -9.96 4.64 1.77
N ALA A 62 -8.74 4.34 2.26
CA ALA A 62 -7.60 4.19 1.38
C ALA A 62 -7.69 2.97 0.49
N LEU A 63 -8.06 1.84 1.07
CA LEU A 63 -8.27 0.58 0.35
C LEU A 63 -9.38 0.73 -0.70
N ALA A 64 -10.47 1.43 -0.38
CA ALA A 64 -11.59 1.62 -1.29
C ALA A 64 -11.29 2.63 -2.42
N ARG A 65 -10.52 3.71 -2.15
CA ARG A 65 -10.41 4.86 -3.08
C ARG A 65 -9.12 4.93 -3.86
N SER A 66 -8.04 4.29 -3.41
CA SER A 66 -6.77 4.28 -4.15
C SER A 66 -6.94 3.61 -5.51
N ARG A 67 -6.33 4.18 -6.56
CA ARG A 67 -6.34 3.57 -7.90
C ARG A 67 -5.46 2.32 -7.93
N TYR A 68 -4.41 2.29 -7.13
CA TYR A 68 -3.48 1.17 -7.05
C TYR A 68 -3.38 0.65 -5.62
N VAL A 69 -3.37 -0.68 -5.48
CA VAL A 69 -3.02 -1.37 -4.23
C VAL A 69 -1.84 -2.28 -4.55
N VAL A 70 -0.71 -2.07 -3.89
CA VAL A 70 0.50 -2.87 -4.05
C VAL A 70 0.72 -3.64 -2.76
N THR A 71 0.76 -4.95 -2.85
CA THR A 71 0.91 -5.80 -1.67
C THR A 71 1.81 -7.00 -1.92
N ASN A 72 2.48 -7.44 -0.87
CA ASN A 72 3.24 -8.70 -0.85
C ASN A 72 2.62 -9.72 0.12
N GLY A 73 1.47 -9.41 0.71
CA GLY A 73 0.75 -10.29 1.62
C GLY A 73 -0.70 -10.47 1.20
N GLY A 74 -1.44 -11.27 1.97
CA GLY A 74 -2.86 -11.47 1.73
C GLY A 74 -3.67 -10.17 1.88
N ILE A 75 -4.65 -10.00 1.00
CA ILE A 75 -5.76 -9.07 1.20
C ILE A 75 -6.93 -9.87 1.76
N ARG A 76 -7.73 -9.25 2.62
CA ARG A 76 -8.92 -9.87 3.22
C ARG A 76 -9.90 -10.35 2.15
N GLU A 77 -10.53 -11.49 2.40
CA GLU A 77 -11.47 -12.15 1.47
C GLU A 77 -12.69 -11.28 1.11
N TRP A 78 -13.11 -10.40 2.04
CA TRP A 78 -14.22 -9.48 1.81
C TRP A 78 -13.90 -8.31 0.88
N PHE A 79 -12.62 -8.14 0.50
CA PHE A 79 -12.23 -7.03 -0.34
C PHE A 79 -12.74 -7.20 -1.77
N VAL A 80 -13.52 -6.22 -2.22
CA VAL A 80 -13.99 -6.13 -3.59
C VAL A 80 -13.30 -4.94 -4.26
N ARG A 81 -12.70 -5.19 -5.43
CA ARG A 81 -12.10 -4.12 -6.23
C ARG A 81 -13.18 -3.22 -6.79
N ARG A 82 -13.00 -1.91 -6.66
CA ARG A 82 -13.81 -0.95 -7.41
C ARG A 82 -13.42 -0.93 -8.89
N GLU A 83 -14.32 -0.46 -9.74
CA GLU A 83 -14.01 -0.21 -11.15
C GLU A 83 -12.81 0.75 -11.29
N GLY A 84 -11.90 0.43 -12.21
CA GLY A 84 -10.67 1.18 -12.45
C GLY A 84 -9.57 1.03 -11.39
N GLN A 85 -9.78 0.23 -10.33
CA GLN A 85 -8.73 -0.09 -9.36
C GLN A 85 -7.91 -1.31 -9.79
N VAL A 86 -6.60 -1.20 -9.65
CA VAL A 86 -5.61 -2.23 -9.96
C VAL A 86 -4.96 -2.72 -8.68
N VAL A 87 -4.89 -4.03 -8.52
CA VAL A 87 -4.19 -4.69 -7.40
C VAL A 87 -2.98 -5.41 -7.96
N VAL A 88 -1.81 -5.06 -7.45
CA VAL A 88 -0.54 -5.70 -7.78
C VAL A 88 -0.14 -6.57 -6.59
N GLN A 89 -0.31 -7.88 -6.75
CA GLN A 89 0.14 -8.87 -5.78
C GLN A 89 1.55 -9.32 -6.17
N THR A 90 2.50 -9.12 -5.26
CA THR A 90 3.92 -9.43 -5.47
C THR A 90 4.34 -10.73 -4.78
N TRP A 91 3.55 -11.19 -3.79
CA TRP A 91 3.96 -12.26 -2.88
C TRP A 91 5.33 -11.96 -2.24
N HIS A 92 5.94 -12.93 -1.59
CA HIS A 92 7.19 -12.73 -0.84
C HIS A 92 8.21 -13.85 -1.10
N GLY A 93 8.40 -14.17 -2.39
CA GLY A 93 9.40 -15.13 -2.85
C GLY A 93 8.85 -16.49 -3.27
N THR A 94 9.74 -17.31 -3.83
CA THR A 94 9.48 -18.71 -4.19
C THR A 94 9.17 -19.52 -2.92
N PRO A 95 8.14 -20.40 -2.94
CA PRO A 95 7.85 -21.32 -1.83
C PRO A 95 9.00 -22.27 -1.49
#